data_AF-A0A6B0X7Z4-F1
#
_entry.id   AF-A0A6B0X7Z4-F1
#
_cell.length_a   1.000
_cell.length_b   1.000
_cell.length_c   1.000
_cell.angle_alpha   90.00
_cell.angle_beta   90.00
_cell.angle_gamma   90.00
#
_symmetry.space_group_name_H-M   'P 1'
#
loop_
_entity.id
_entity.type
_entity.pdbx_description
1 polymer ?
#
loop_
_entity_poly.entity_id
_entity_poly.type
_entity_poly.pdbx_seq_one_letter_code
_entity_poly.pdbx_strand_id
1 'polypeptide(L)' 'MLPVKEQYIIDENGQRVSVVLEIGAYQKLLEELEELESIRAYDQAKSKDDETIPFEQAVEDCLLG' A
#
# COMPACT_ATOMS: atom_id res chain seq x y z
N MET A 1 -16.97 -2.04 -2.82
CA MET A 1 -17.32 -0.92 -1.93
C MET A 1 -17.35 -1.45 -0.51
N LEU A 2 -16.48 -0.96 0.37
CA LEU A 2 -16.47 -1.36 1.78
C LEU A 2 -17.75 -0.83 2.44
N PRO A 3 -18.60 -1.66 3.07
CA PRO A 3 -19.72 -1.18 3.86
C PRO A 3 -19.18 -0.60 5.17
N VAL A 4 -18.60 0.59 5.11
CA VAL A 4 -18.00 1.25 6.28
C VAL A 4 -19.07 2.08 6.98
N LYS A 5 -19.35 1.77 8.24
CA LYS A 5 -20.19 2.62 9.09
C LYS A 5 -19.29 3.63 9.81
N GLU A 6 -18.95 4.68 9.10
CA GLU A 6 -18.11 5.76 9.60
C GLU A 6 -18.87 6.70 10.54
N GLN A 7 -18.26 6.99 11.69
CA GLN A 7 -18.75 8.00 12.63
C GLN A 7 -17.75 9.15 12.69
N TYR A 8 -18.24 10.38 12.58
CA TYR A 8 -17.38 11.55 12.56
C TYR A 8 -17.45 12.29 13.90
N ILE A 9 -16.29 12.68 14.42
CA ILE A 9 -16.17 13.61 15.53
C ILE A 9 -15.98 15.00 14.93
N ILE A 10 -16.87 15.91 15.31
CA ILE A 10 -16.85 17.32 14.89
C ILE A 10 -16.23 18.18 15.99
N ASP A 11 -15.47 19.20 15.58
CA ASP A 11 -14.96 20.23 16.49
C ASP A 11 -16.03 21.28 16.82
N GLU A 12 -15.65 22.26 17.64
CA GLU A 12 -16.54 23.35 18.06
C GLU A 12 -17.00 24.26 16.90
N ASN A 13 -16.27 24.27 15.78
CA ASN A 13 -16.60 25.01 14.57
C ASN A 13 -17.47 24.18 13.60
N GLY A 14 -17.82 22.94 13.95
CA GLY A 14 -18.59 22.01 13.13
C GLY A 14 -17.77 21.31 12.04
N GLN A 15 -16.44 21.38 12.10
CA GLN A 15 -15.55 20.72 11.16
C GLN A 15 -15.27 19.28 11.61
N ARG A 16 -15.32 18.32 10.67
CA ARG A 16 -15.02 16.91 10.96
C ARG A 16 -13.51 16.75 11.14
N VAL A 17 -13.08 16.45 12.37
CA VAL A 17 -11.65 16.39 12.72
C VAL A 17 -11.14 14.96 12.90
N SER A 18 -12.02 13.99 13.16
CA SER A 18 -11.65 12.59 13.19
C SER A 18 -12.80 11.67 12.79
N VAL A 19 -12.44 10.45 12.38
CA VAL A 19 -13.37 9.40 12.00
C VAL A 19 -13.12 8.17 12.88
N VAL A 20 -14.20 7.60 13.40
CA VAL A 20 -14.19 6.35 14.16
C VAL A 20 -14.69 5.26 13.23
N LEU A 21 -13.87 4.23 13.07
CA LEU A 21 -14.12 3.06 12.24
C LEU A 21 -14.14 1.81 13.10
N GLU A 22 -14.96 0.83 12.70
CA GLU A 22 -14.86 -0.51 13.27
C GLU A 22 -13.49 -1.12 12.92
N ILE A 23 -12.93 -1.88 13.85
CA ILE A 23 -11.57 -2.42 13.69
C ILE A 23 -11.42 -3.27 12.43
N GLY A 24 -12.45 -4.06 12.07
CA GLY A 24 -12.43 -4.86 10.84
C GLY A 24 -12.45 -4.02 9.56
N ALA A 25 -13.15 -2.89 9.58
CA ALA A 25 -13.13 -1.95 8.46
C ALA A 25 -11.77 -1.25 8.33
N TYR A 26 -11.15 -0.89 9.46
CA TYR A 26 -9.80 -0.32 9.47
C TYR A 26 -8.75 -1.32 8.96
N GLN A 27 -8.78 -2.56 9.43
CA GLN A 27 -7.87 -3.62 8.96
C GLN A 27 -8.00 -3.86 7.46
N LYS A 28 -9.23 -3.94 6.96
CA LYS A 28 -9.45 -4.11 5.52
C LYS A 28 -8.98 -2.91 4.70
N LEU A 29 -9.11 -1.70 5.23
CA LEU A 29 -8.56 -0.51 4.58
C LEU A 29 -7.03 -0.55 4.52
N LEU A 30 -6.35 -1.07 5.55
CA LEU A 30 -4.90 -1.27 5.52
C LEU A 30 -4.48 -2.31 4.48
N GLU A 31 -5.18 -3.45 4.42
CA GLU A 31 -4.89 -4.53 3.46
C GLU A 31 -4.96 -4.04 2.01
N GLU A 32 -6.01 -3.28 1.66
CA GLU A 32 -6.18 -2.72 0.31
C GLU A 32 -5.12 -1.65 0.00
N LEU A 33 -4.61 -0.94 1.02
CA LEU A 33 -3.51 0.01 0.85
C LEU A 33 -2.18 -0.71 0.56
N GLU A 34 -1.88 -1.81 1.24
CA GLU A 34 -0.68 -2.62 0.99
C GLU A 34 -0.67 -3.21 -0.43
N GLU A 35 -1.83 -3.65 -0.94
CA GLU A 35 -1.97 -4.11 -2.32
C GLU A 35 -1.68 -2.96 -3.31
N LEU A 36 -2.22 -1.77 -3.06
CA LEU A 36 -1.94 -0.58 -3.88
C LEU A 36 -0.47 -0.17 -3.84
N GLU A 37 0.18 -0.26 -2.68
CA GLU A 37 1.62 0.00 -2.56
C GLU A 37 2.44 -0.99 -3.36
N SER A 38 2.07 -2.27 -3.37
CA SER A 38 2.72 -3.31 -4.18
C SER A 38 2.61 -3.01 -5.68
N ILE A 39 1.45 -2.55 -6.15
CA ILE A 39 1.25 -2.12 -7.54
C ILE A 39 2.16 -0.92 -7.86
N ARG A 40 2.21 0.08 -6.98
CA ARG A 40 3.08 1.25 -7.17
C ARG A 40 4.56 0.88 -7.20
N ALA A 41 4.99 -0.05 -6.35
CA ALA A 41 6.36 -0.55 -6.32
C ALA A 41 6.71 -1.27 -7.64
N TYR A 42 5.79 -2.07 -8.16
CA TYR A 42 5.94 -2.71 -9.48
C TYR A 42 6.06 -1.68 -10.60
N ASP A 43 5.18 -0.67 -10.65
CA ASP A 43 5.24 0.39 -11.66
C ASP A 43 6.54 1.20 -11.57
N GLN A 44 7.03 1.47 -10.36
CA GLN A 44 8.32 2.12 -10.14
C GLN A 44 9.49 1.25 -10.61
N ALA A 45 9.46 -0.06 -10.33
CA ALA A 45 10.49 -0.98 -10.80
C ALA A 45 10.46 -1.12 -12.33
N LYS A 46 9.28 -1.12 -12.95
CA LYS A 46 9.13 -1.19 -14.42
C LYS A 46 9.48 0.08 -15.16
N SER A 47 9.30 1.24 -14.53
CA SER A 47 9.66 2.54 -15.13
C SER A 47 11.14 2.87 -14.97
N LYS A 48 11.85 2.19 -14.07
CA LYS A 48 13.31 2.17 -14.06
C LYS A 48 13.79 1.28 -15.20
N ASP A 49 14.55 1.86 -16.11
CA ASP A 49 15.29 1.14 -17.14
C ASP A 49 16.51 0.48 -16.46
N ASP A 50 16.25 -0.56 -15.69
CA ASP A 50 17.29 -1.28 -14.94
C ASP A 50 18.10 -2.17 -15.90
N GLU A 51 19.39 -2.32 -15.61
CA GLU A 51 20.26 -3.18 -16.40
C GLU A 51 19.72 -4.62 -16.36
N THR A 52 19.22 -5.07 -17.51
CA THR A 52 18.70 -6.44 -17.64
C THR A 52 19.88 -7.40 -17.75
N ILE A 53 20.20 -8.08 -16.66
CA ILE A 53 21.17 -9.17 -16.66
C ILE A 53 20.51 -10.52 -17.02
N PRO A 54 21.22 -11.44 -17.69
CA PRO A 54 20.74 -12.81 -17.90
C PRO A 54 20.42 -13.52 -16.57
N PHE A 55 19.44 -14.43 -16.60
CA PHE A 55 18.98 -15.15 -15.40
C PHE A 55 20.11 -15.93 -14.72
N GLU A 56 21.01 -16.52 -15.50
CA GLU A 56 22.17 -17.26 -15.02
C GLU A 56 23.11 -16.37 -14.20
N GLN A 57 23.34 -15.12 -14.64
CA GLN A 57 24.17 -14.15 -13.93
C GLN A 57 23.54 -13.73 -12.60
N ALA A 58 22.21 -13.51 -12.59
CA ALA A 58 21.49 -13.11 -11.38
C ALA A 58 21.56 -14.18 -10.27
N VAL A 59 21.53 -15.46 -10.66
CA VAL A 59 21.66 -16.58 -9.72
C VAL A 59 23.07 -16.67 -9.15
N GLU A 60 24.10 -16.44 -9.97
CA GLU A 60 25.49 -16.44 -9.54
C GLU A 60 25.77 -15.30 -8.54
N ASP A 61 25.29 -14.08 -8.83
CA ASP A 61 25.45 -12.92 -7.94
C ASP A 61 24.72 -13.10 -6.59
N CYS A 62 23.52 -13.70 -6.58
CA CYS A 62 22.79 -13.99 -5.33
C CYS A 62 23.42 -15.09 -4.48
N LEU A 63 24.19 -16.00 -5.07
CA LEU A 63 24.81 -17.13 -4.36
C LEU A 63 26.23 -16.82 -3.85
N LEU A 64 26.86 -15.75 -4.36
CA LEU A 64 28.23 -15.36 -4.03
C LEU A 64 28.34 -14.10 -3.16
N GLY A 65 27.22 -13.46 -2.81
CA GLY A 65 27.16 -12.31 -1.89
C GLY A 65 26.67 -12.68 -0.50
#